data_AF-W2NZB5-F1
#
_entry.id   AF-W2NZB5-F1
#
_cell.length_a   1.000
_cell.length_b   1.000
_cell.length_c   1.000
_cell.angle_alpha   90.00
_cell.angle_beta   90.00
_cell.angle_gamma   90.00
#
_symmetry.space_group_name_H-M   'P 1'
#
loop_
_entity.id
_entity.type
_entity.pdbx_description
1 polymer ?
#
loop_
_entity_poly.entity_id
_entity_poly.type
_entity_poly.pdbx_seq_one_letter_code
_entity_poly.pdbx_strand_id
1 'polypeptide(L)'
;MATLDNDLSSPCATLLSNSTDTSPSVALRSLLGTFLKDEARTFIPPLVYRLNRCDANDVDVLSPFLVGISTLSSSSSQEDAFQSTLLYYLIIFSEMWEMPTPSTSEMELRFTNGGIADGIYPYTSLYCAFSKEKSPACDELNLGLYKGEGIVYERDQYWNKSAAIPTQASVLLLSGKLDPETPSKYAEYLLDALDGSNKELVTFDYATHDITQSTPFKGSDGSTLSCGMELLVSYVSNNGDLERLDRSCIDEMPDFNLTAPIDAVQGYFSTDEAYDGVYNARLSQGEDVS
;
A
#
# COMPACT_ATOMS: atom_id res chain seq x y z
N MET A 1 8.86 -6.24 17.94
CA MET A 1 8.77 -7.12 16.74
C MET A 1 9.84 -8.18 16.73
N ALA A 2 11.14 -7.85 16.80
CA ALA A 2 12.20 -8.88 16.89
C ALA A 2 12.03 -9.85 18.09
N THR A 3 11.33 -9.43 19.14
CA THR A 3 10.99 -10.26 20.30
C THR A 3 10.00 -11.39 20.00
N LEU A 4 9.19 -11.29 18.93
CA LEU A 4 8.27 -12.36 18.52
C LEU A 4 9.01 -13.60 18.02
N ASP A 5 10.21 -13.41 17.45
CA ASP A 5 11.02 -14.51 16.94
C ASP A 5 11.83 -15.20 18.06
N ASN A 6 11.87 -14.62 19.26
CA ASN A 6 12.60 -15.20 20.40
C ASN A 6 11.84 -16.37 21.05
N ASP A 7 10.52 -16.44 20.88
CA ASP A 7 9.68 -17.53 21.38
C ASP A 7 8.64 -17.94 20.33
N LEU A 8 9.09 -18.80 19.41
CA LEU A 8 8.23 -19.37 18.37
C LEU A 8 7.14 -20.30 18.94
N SER A 9 7.22 -20.68 20.22
CA SER A 9 6.21 -21.51 20.87
C SER A 9 5.04 -20.70 21.45
N SER A 10 5.15 -19.37 21.47
CA SER A 10 4.04 -18.49 21.83
C SER A 10 2.86 -18.69 20.86
N PRO A 11 1.61 -18.79 21.36
CA PRO A 11 0.43 -18.92 20.50
C PRO A 11 0.33 -17.85 19.41
N CYS A 12 0.60 -16.58 19.74
CA CYS A 12 0.52 -15.49 18.75
C CYS A 12 1.68 -15.51 17.74
N ALA A 13 2.87 -15.97 18.15
CA ALA A 13 3.97 -16.19 17.21
C ALA A 13 3.61 -17.30 16.21
N THR A 14 3.02 -18.40 16.70
CA THR A 14 2.53 -19.51 15.87
C THR A 14 1.43 -19.06 14.91
N LEU A 15 0.49 -18.21 15.36
CA LEU A 15 -0.55 -17.65 14.49
C LEU A 15 0.04 -16.87 13.31
N LEU A 16 1.05 -16.03 13.57
CA LEU A 16 1.71 -15.23 12.53
C LEU A 16 2.53 -16.11 11.57
N SER A 17 3.32 -17.07 12.06
CA SER A 17 4.12 -17.94 11.18
C SER A 17 3.26 -18.78 10.25
N ASN A 18 2.14 -19.30 10.74
CA ASN A 18 1.24 -20.14 9.95
C ASN A 18 0.54 -19.37 8.81
N SER A 19 0.55 -18.03 8.86
CA SER A 19 -0.12 -17.21 7.84
C SER A 19 0.72 -16.94 6.60
N THR A 20 2.06 -17.06 6.64
CA THR A 20 2.94 -16.61 5.53
C THR A 20 4.18 -17.45 5.27
N ASP A 21 4.39 -18.61 5.92
CA ASP A 21 5.62 -19.44 5.80
C ASP A 21 6.94 -18.66 6.06
N THR A 22 6.88 -17.53 6.77
CA THR A 22 8.02 -16.70 7.17
C THR A 22 8.16 -16.61 8.70
N SER A 23 9.20 -15.93 9.20
CA SER A 23 9.28 -15.70 10.65
C SER A 23 8.13 -14.80 11.12
N PRO A 24 7.62 -14.98 12.36
CA PRO A 24 6.53 -14.16 12.90
C PRO A 24 6.77 -12.65 12.77
N SER A 25 8.01 -12.19 12.98
CA SER A 25 8.34 -10.77 12.83
C SER A 25 8.31 -10.28 11.38
N VAL A 26 8.70 -11.10 10.41
CA VAL A 26 8.59 -10.80 8.98
C VAL A 26 7.11 -10.71 8.59
N ALA A 27 6.32 -11.72 8.96
CA ALA A 27 4.88 -11.78 8.71
C ALA A 27 4.16 -10.52 9.23
N LEU A 28 4.43 -10.14 10.49
CA LEU A 28 3.81 -8.97 11.10
C LEU A 28 4.23 -7.66 10.41
N ARG A 29 5.51 -7.51 10.06
CA ARG A 29 6.00 -6.28 9.39
C ARG A 29 5.28 -6.05 8.07
N SER A 30 5.21 -7.08 7.24
CA SER A 30 4.54 -7.04 5.94
C SER A 30 3.05 -6.78 6.10
N LEU A 31 2.38 -7.47 7.01
CA LEU A 31 0.94 -7.26 7.28
C LEU A 31 0.64 -5.82 7.69
N LEU A 32 1.42 -5.26 8.62
CA LEU A 32 1.25 -3.86 9.02
C LEU A 32 1.61 -2.90 7.88
N GLY A 33 2.55 -3.28 7.01
CA GLY A 33 2.92 -2.53 5.81
C GLY A 33 1.76 -2.41 4.83
N THR A 34 1.04 -3.51 4.61
CA THR A 34 -0.19 -3.54 3.83
C THR A 34 -1.25 -2.62 4.44
N PHE A 35 -1.56 -2.77 5.73
CA PHE A 35 -2.57 -1.93 6.38
C PHE A 35 -2.22 -0.45 6.38
N LEU A 36 -0.94 -0.09 6.50
CA LEU A 36 -0.54 1.32 6.55
C LEU A 36 -0.89 2.07 5.25
N LYS A 37 -0.99 1.38 4.12
CA LYS A 37 -1.24 1.96 2.79
C LYS A 37 -2.71 2.31 2.55
N ASP A 38 -3.64 1.75 3.32
CA ASP A 38 -5.08 1.91 3.12
C ASP A 38 -5.82 2.23 4.44
N GLU A 39 -7.16 2.24 4.39
CA GLU A 39 -8.01 2.52 5.55
C GLU A 39 -7.94 1.43 6.64
N ALA A 40 -7.42 0.24 6.33
CA ALA A 40 -7.16 -0.82 7.30
C ALA A 40 -6.04 -0.45 8.29
N ARG A 41 -5.35 0.68 8.11
CA ARG A 41 -4.41 1.25 9.10
C ARG A 41 -5.05 1.42 10.49
N THR A 42 -6.37 1.54 10.56
CA THR A 42 -7.15 1.57 11.81
C THR A 42 -7.05 0.27 12.61
N PHE A 43 -6.70 -0.86 11.98
CA PHE A 43 -6.48 -2.15 12.64
C PHE A 43 -5.07 -2.29 13.24
N ILE A 44 -4.12 -1.42 12.87
CA ILE A 44 -2.74 -1.51 13.37
C ILE A 44 -2.69 -1.42 14.90
N PRO A 45 -3.31 -0.42 15.57
CA PRO A 45 -3.27 -0.34 17.02
C PRO A 45 -3.88 -1.55 17.76
N PRO A 46 -5.12 -2.01 17.47
CA PRO A 46 -5.70 -3.16 18.17
C PRO A 46 -4.95 -4.46 17.88
N LEU A 47 -4.46 -4.68 16.65
CA LEU A 47 -3.66 -5.86 16.32
C LEU A 47 -2.36 -5.89 17.14
N VAL A 48 -1.61 -4.79 17.18
CA VAL A 48 -0.36 -4.70 17.96
C VAL A 48 -0.63 -4.87 19.45
N TYR A 49 -1.70 -4.26 19.97
CA TYR A 49 -2.10 -4.40 21.37
C TYR A 49 -2.37 -5.86 21.76
N ARG A 50 -3.21 -6.56 20.99
CA ARG A 50 -3.57 -7.97 21.25
C ARG A 50 -2.39 -8.92 21.05
N LEU A 51 -1.54 -8.69 20.04
CA LEU A 51 -0.33 -9.49 19.85
C LEU A 51 0.68 -9.32 21.00
N ASN A 52 0.77 -8.11 21.57
CA ASN A 52 1.66 -7.84 22.69
C ASN A 52 1.13 -8.44 24.01
N ARG A 53 -0.18 -8.48 24.20
CA ARG A 53 -0.82 -9.08 25.37
C ARG A 53 -0.88 -10.60 25.30
N CYS A 54 -1.26 -11.13 24.14
CA CYS A 54 -1.31 -12.55 23.77
C CYS A 54 -1.91 -13.49 24.84
N ASP A 55 -3.07 -13.11 25.40
CA ASP A 55 -3.84 -14.01 26.24
C ASP A 55 -4.72 -14.97 25.41
N ALA A 56 -5.43 -15.88 26.07
CA ALA A 56 -6.30 -16.84 25.37
C ALA A 56 -7.41 -16.14 24.53
N ASN A 57 -7.95 -15.03 25.02
CA ASN A 57 -8.97 -14.27 24.28
C ASN A 57 -8.36 -13.56 23.06
N ASP A 58 -7.12 -13.07 23.14
CA ASP A 58 -6.41 -12.51 22.00
C ASP A 58 -6.19 -13.56 20.91
N VAL A 59 -5.82 -14.79 21.28
CA VAL A 59 -5.66 -15.90 20.33
C VAL A 59 -7.00 -16.22 19.64
N ASP A 60 -8.09 -16.28 20.39
CA ASP A 60 -9.44 -16.55 19.87
C ASP A 60 -9.92 -15.45 18.90
N VAL A 61 -9.55 -14.18 19.16
CA VAL A 61 -9.88 -13.03 18.27
C VAL A 61 -8.97 -12.97 17.05
N LEU A 62 -7.65 -13.15 17.23
CA LEU A 62 -6.67 -12.97 16.17
C LEU A 62 -6.62 -14.12 15.17
N SER A 63 -7.01 -15.34 15.58
CA SER A 63 -7.04 -16.48 14.67
C SER A 63 -8.00 -16.28 13.48
N PRO A 64 -9.30 -15.99 13.66
CA PRO A 64 -10.20 -15.72 12.55
C PRO A 64 -9.85 -14.42 11.82
N PHE A 65 -9.32 -13.41 12.51
CA PHE A 65 -8.83 -12.18 11.89
C PHE A 65 -7.77 -12.47 10.81
N LEU A 66 -6.70 -13.20 11.16
CA LEU A 66 -5.60 -13.51 10.24
C LEU A 66 -6.04 -14.41 9.08
N VAL A 67 -6.94 -15.36 9.34
CA VAL A 67 -7.55 -16.20 8.29
C VAL A 67 -8.39 -15.35 7.33
N GLY A 68 -9.19 -14.43 7.85
CA GLY A 68 -10.00 -13.51 7.05
C GLY A 68 -9.14 -12.66 6.14
N ILE A 69 -8.10 -12.03 6.68
CA ILE A 69 -7.16 -11.22 5.90
C ILE A 69 -6.47 -12.05 4.81
N SER A 70 -5.94 -13.23 5.14
CA SER A 70 -5.32 -14.12 4.16
C SER A 70 -6.29 -14.52 3.04
N THR A 71 -7.54 -14.80 3.38
CA THR A 71 -8.59 -15.16 2.41
C THR A 71 -8.86 -14.00 1.45
N LEU A 72 -9.05 -12.78 1.97
CA LEU A 72 -9.23 -11.56 1.18
C LEU A 72 -8.05 -11.32 0.23
N SER A 73 -6.82 -11.41 0.74
CA SER A 73 -5.60 -11.24 -0.08
C SER A 73 -5.44 -12.29 -1.18
N SER A 74 -6.01 -13.49 -0.99
CA SER A 74 -5.98 -14.58 -1.98
C SER A 74 -7.17 -14.59 -2.94
N SER A 75 -8.16 -13.73 -2.71
CA SER A 75 -9.36 -13.68 -3.55
C SER A 75 -9.03 -13.11 -4.93
N SER A 76 -9.58 -13.74 -5.97
CA SER A 76 -9.41 -13.24 -7.33
C SER A 76 -10.53 -12.27 -7.68
N SER A 77 -10.18 -11.24 -8.45
CA SER A 77 -11.11 -10.22 -8.92
C SER A 77 -11.23 -10.27 -10.45
N GLN A 78 -12.24 -9.60 -10.99
CA GLN A 78 -12.29 -9.40 -12.45
C GLN A 78 -11.15 -8.50 -12.95
N GLU A 79 -10.59 -7.67 -12.07
CA GLU A 79 -9.49 -6.76 -12.40
C GLU A 79 -8.19 -7.51 -12.68
N ASP A 80 -8.02 -8.70 -12.09
CA ASP A 80 -6.86 -9.58 -12.32
C ASP A 80 -6.67 -9.88 -13.81
N ALA A 81 -7.76 -9.92 -14.59
CA ALA A 81 -7.72 -10.14 -16.03
C ALA A 81 -7.05 -8.99 -16.82
N PHE A 82 -6.99 -7.79 -16.24
CA PHE A 82 -6.35 -6.62 -16.83
C PHE A 82 -4.92 -6.38 -16.31
N GLN A 83 -4.47 -7.16 -15.32
CA GLN A 83 -3.12 -7.06 -14.80
C GLN A 83 -2.10 -7.77 -15.69
N SER A 84 -0.99 -7.11 -15.97
CA SER A 84 0.16 -7.70 -16.66
C SER A 84 1.38 -7.62 -15.77
N THR A 85 1.63 -8.69 -15.01
CA THR A 85 2.80 -8.82 -14.13
C THR A 85 4.11 -8.63 -14.88
N LEU A 86 4.19 -9.10 -16.14
CA LEU A 86 5.38 -8.91 -16.97
C LEU A 86 5.60 -7.43 -17.31
N LEU A 87 4.54 -6.71 -17.70
CA LEU A 87 4.63 -5.27 -18.00
C LEU A 87 5.00 -4.47 -16.75
N TYR A 88 4.41 -4.80 -15.61
CA TYR A 88 4.73 -4.19 -14.31
C TYR A 88 6.23 -4.29 -14.03
N TYR A 89 6.80 -5.51 -14.02
CA TYR A 89 8.23 -5.69 -13.76
C TYR A 89 9.13 -5.09 -14.84
N LEU A 90 8.70 -5.11 -16.11
CA LEU A 90 9.43 -4.44 -17.19
C LEU A 90 9.58 -2.94 -16.92
N ILE A 91 8.53 -2.25 -16.46
CA ILE A 91 8.57 -0.82 -16.11
C ILE A 91 9.39 -0.59 -14.84
N ILE A 92 9.05 -1.28 -13.75
CA ILE A 92 9.71 -1.09 -12.44
C ILE A 92 11.22 -1.30 -12.56
N PHE A 93 11.66 -2.38 -13.20
CA PHE A 93 13.10 -2.68 -13.31
C PHE A 93 13.84 -1.80 -14.31
N SER A 94 13.16 -1.22 -15.30
CA SER A 94 13.81 -0.32 -16.27
C SER A 94 13.90 1.12 -15.75
N GLU A 95 12.92 1.59 -14.98
CA GLU A 95 12.78 3.02 -14.65
C GLU A 95 12.89 3.34 -13.16
N MET A 96 12.41 2.48 -12.28
CA MET A 96 12.18 2.81 -10.87
C MET A 96 13.12 2.08 -9.90
N TRP A 97 13.71 0.96 -10.32
CA TRP A 97 14.64 0.20 -9.49
C TRP A 97 15.97 0.93 -9.29
N GLU A 98 16.53 0.82 -8.09
CA GLU A 98 17.84 1.37 -7.75
C GLU A 98 18.92 0.66 -8.56
N MET A 99 19.67 1.39 -9.38
CA MET A 99 20.73 0.85 -10.24
C MET A 99 22.06 1.58 -9.98
N PRO A 100 23.16 0.86 -9.65
CA PRO A 100 23.24 -0.59 -9.49
C PRO A 100 22.41 -1.09 -8.30
N THR A 101 21.89 -2.32 -8.37
CA THR A 101 21.06 -2.86 -7.30
C THR A 101 21.87 -3.04 -6.01
N PRO A 102 21.32 -2.66 -4.84
CA PRO A 102 21.87 -3.05 -3.55
C PRO A 102 21.90 -4.58 -3.40
N SER A 103 22.73 -5.10 -2.49
CA SER A 103 22.73 -6.53 -2.18
C SER A 103 21.41 -6.96 -1.53
N THR A 104 21.06 -8.24 -1.66
CA THR A 104 19.89 -8.81 -0.96
C THR A 104 19.97 -8.58 0.55
N SER A 105 21.16 -8.70 1.14
CA SER A 105 21.39 -8.46 2.57
C SER A 105 21.17 -7.00 2.97
N GLU A 106 21.53 -6.03 2.13
CA GLU A 106 21.25 -4.62 2.40
C GLU A 106 19.74 -4.34 2.33
N MET A 107 19.05 -4.90 1.33
CA MET A 107 17.60 -4.74 1.19
C MET A 107 16.83 -5.39 2.35
N GLU A 108 17.26 -6.57 2.80
CA GLU A 108 16.73 -7.24 4.00
C GLU A 108 17.00 -6.42 5.27
N LEU A 109 18.18 -5.78 5.38
CA LEU A 109 18.48 -4.88 6.48
C LEU A 109 17.56 -3.64 6.48
N ARG A 110 17.28 -3.06 5.30
CA ARG A 110 16.32 -1.94 5.16
C ARG A 110 14.93 -2.38 5.67
N PHE A 111 14.47 -3.58 5.30
CA PHE A 111 13.21 -4.15 5.76
C PHE A 111 13.18 -4.38 7.28
N THR A 112 14.20 -5.03 7.83
CA THR A 112 14.25 -5.42 9.25
C THR A 112 14.51 -4.24 10.19
N ASN A 113 15.12 -3.15 9.71
CA ASN A 113 15.30 -1.91 10.47
C ASN A 113 13.99 -1.11 10.63
N GLY A 114 13.05 -1.24 9.71
CA GLY A 114 11.74 -0.60 9.82
C GLY A 114 10.83 -1.33 10.80
N GLY A 115 9.96 -0.62 11.53
CA GLY A 115 8.91 -1.23 12.36
C GLY A 115 7.75 -1.77 11.51
N ILE A 116 7.36 -1.03 10.48
CA ILE A 116 6.32 -1.37 9.51
C ILE A 116 6.99 -1.31 8.14
N ALA A 117 6.90 -2.37 7.34
CA ALA A 117 7.57 -2.44 6.05
C ALA A 117 6.92 -3.51 5.16
N ASP A 118 6.75 -3.21 3.87
CA ASP A 118 6.10 -4.12 2.91
C ASP A 118 6.99 -5.32 2.53
N GLY A 119 8.29 -5.05 2.26
CA GLY A 119 9.31 -6.08 2.05
C GLY A 119 9.61 -6.43 0.61
N ILE A 120 10.13 -5.46 -0.17
CA ILE A 120 10.48 -5.64 -1.59
C ILE A 120 11.80 -6.41 -1.84
N TYR A 121 12.54 -6.77 -0.78
CA TYR A 121 13.86 -7.41 -0.90
C TYR A 121 13.88 -8.74 -1.69
N PRO A 122 12.82 -9.58 -1.74
CA PRO A 122 12.83 -10.79 -2.56
C PRO A 122 12.98 -10.50 -4.06
N TYR A 123 12.55 -9.30 -4.50
CA TYR A 123 12.58 -8.91 -5.91
C TYR A 123 13.99 -8.62 -6.44
N THR A 124 15.03 -8.51 -5.59
CA THR A 124 16.43 -8.41 -6.06
C THR A 124 16.80 -9.58 -6.98
N SER A 125 16.36 -10.80 -6.66
CA SER A 125 16.60 -11.98 -7.48
C SER A 125 15.95 -11.87 -8.87
N LEU A 126 14.69 -11.42 -8.89
CA LEU A 126 13.92 -11.23 -10.11
C LEU A 126 14.51 -10.10 -10.96
N TYR A 127 14.88 -8.98 -10.34
CA TYR A 127 15.55 -7.86 -10.99
C TYR A 127 16.85 -8.32 -11.67
N CYS A 128 17.71 -9.06 -10.97
CA CYS A 128 18.97 -9.54 -11.53
C CYS A 128 18.77 -10.51 -12.69
N ALA A 129 17.74 -11.36 -12.63
CA ALA A 129 17.35 -12.19 -13.76
C ALA A 129 16.86 -11.33 -14.93
N PHE A 130 15.97 -10.37 -14.71
CA PHE A 130 15.40 -9.53 -15.77
C PHE A 130 16.44 -8.62 -16.43
N SER A 131 17.18 -7.86 -15.64
CA SER A 131 18.09 -6.82 -16.16
C SER A 131 19.38 -7.38 -16.75
N LYS A 132 19.83 -8.55 -16.26
CA LYS A 132 21.19 -9.06 -16.47
C LYS A 132 22.26 -8.01 -16.09
N GLU A 133 21.96 -7.17 -15.10
CA GLU A 133 22.88 -6.14 -14.60
C GLU A 133 24.21 -6.78 -14.17
N LYS A 134 25.33 -6.13 -14.54
CA LYS A 134 26.70 -6.56 -14.20
C LYS A 134 27.21 -5.85 -12.94
N SER A 135 26.53 -6.08 -11.83
CA SER A 135 26.92 -5.57 -10.51
C SER A 135 27.34 -6.72 -9.60
N PRO A 136 28.18 -6.48 -8.58
CA PRO A 136 28.57 -7.53 -7.62
C PRO A 136 27.36 -8.23 -6.97
N ALA A 137 26.29 -7.48 -6.70
CA ALA A 137 25.06 -8.02 -6.12
C ALA A 137 24.36 -9.03 -7.06
N CYS A 138 24.24 -8.72 -8.37
CA CYS A 138 23.65 -9.64 -9.32
C CYS A 138 24.57 -10.79 -9.74
N ASP A 139 25.88 -10.54 -9.80
CA ASP A 139 26.88 -11.58 -10.12
C ASP A 139 26.91 -12.67 -9.04
N GLU A 140 26.72 -12.32 -7.76
CA GLU A 140 26.63 -13.28 -6.65
C GLU A 140 25.43 -14.25 -6.81
N LEU A 141 24.29 -13.76 -7.30
CA LEU A 141 23.08 -14.55 -7.47
C LEU A 141 23.12 -15.47 -8.70
N ASN A 142 23.95 -15.14 -9.70
CA ASN A 142 24.17 -15.95 -10.89
C ASN A 142 22.88 -16.26 -11.71
N LEU A 143 21.92 -15.31 -11.72
CA LEU A 143 20.59 -15.49 -12.34
C LEU A 143 20.50 -14.99 -13.79
N GLY A 144 21.44 -14.14 -14.23
CA GLY A 144 21.48 -13.57 -15.59
C GLY A 144 22.14 -14.47 -16.65
N LEU A 145 22.30 -15.77 -16.41
CA LEU A 145 23.08 -16.66 -17.29
C LEU A 145 22.30 -17.26 -18.47
N TYR A 146 21.02 -16.96 -18.63
CA TYR A 146 20.23 -17.50 -19.73
C TYR A 146 20.61 -16.89 -21.08
N LYS A 147 20.30 -17.64 -22.15
CA LYS A 147 20.50 -17.20 -23.54
C LYS A 147 19.42 -16.18 -23.91
N GLY A 148 19.83 -14.95 -24.21
CA GLY A 148 18.94 -13.85 -24.59
C GLY A 148 19.41 -12.53 -23.99
N GLU A 149 18.79 -11.44 -24.42
CA GLU A 149 18.99 -10.12 -23.81
C GLU A 149 18.22 -10.00 -22.49
N GLY A 150 18.50 -8.93 -21.73
CA GLY A 150 17.70 -8.57 -20.56
C GLY A 150 16.24 -8.26 -20.95
N ILE A 151 15.32 -8.57 -20.06
CA ILE A 151 13.89 -8.19 -20.14
C ILE A 151 13.74 -6.80 -19.50
N VAL A 152 14.47 -5.83 -20.06
CA VAL A 152 14.48 -4.41 -19.69
C VAL A 152 14.61 -3.61 -20.99
N TYR A 153 14.08 -2.39 -21.02
CA TYR A 153 14.26 -1.51 -22.17
C TYR A 153 15.33 -0.46 -21.90
N GLU A 154 15.96 0.00 -22.98
CA GLU A 154 16.85 1.15 -22.92
C GLU A 154 16.03 2.41 -22.63
N ARG A 155 16.50 3.21 -21.67
CA ARG A 155 15.95 4.52 -21.36
C ARG A 155 16.19 5.44 -22.56
N ASP A 156 15.12 6.04 -23.06
CA ASP A 156 15.19 6.92 -24.22
C ASP A 156 15.52 8.37 -23.82
N GLN A 157 15.44 9.28 -24.80
CA GLN A 157 15.72 10.71 -24.59
C GLN A 157 14.73 11.43 -23.66
N TYR A 158 13.59 10.81 -23.33
CA TYR A 158 12.55 11.37 -22.47
C TYR A 158 12.68 10.92 -21.02
N TRP A 159 13.43 9.84 -20.75
CA TRP A 159 13.66 9.38 -19.39
C TRP A 159 14.32 10.45 -18.51
N ASN A 160 13.80 10.64 -17.30
CA ASN A 160 14.25 11.63 -16.33
C ASN A 160 14.34 13.06 -16.91
N LYS A 161 13.37 13.41 -17.77
CA LYS A 161 13.15 14.76 -18.29
C LYS A 161 11.82 15.30 -17.81
N SER A 162 11.82 16.59 -17.47
CA SER A 162 10.60 17.37 -17.26
C SER A 162 9.71 17.35 -18.50
N ALA A 163 8.43 17.06 -18.32
CA ALA A 163 7.43 17.23 -19.36
C ALA A 163 6.99 18.71 -19.44
N ALA A 164 6.87 19.23 -20.66
CA ALA A 164 6.26 20.52 -20.90
C ALA A 164 4.74 20.37 -21.02
N ILE A 165 3.99 21.21 -20.31
CA ILE A 165 2.53 21.28 -20.36
C ILE A 165 2.15 22.02 -21.65
N PRO A 166 1.48 21.36 -22.61
CA PRO A 166 0.99 22.04 -23.82
C PRO A 166 0.08 23.22 -23.47
N THR A 167 0.06 24.25 -24.31
CA THR A 167 -0.73 25.47 -24.03
C THR A 167 -2.24 25.22 -23.92
N GLN A 168 -2.74 24.15 -24.53
CA GLN A 168 -4.13 23.72 -24.47
C GLN A 168 -4.43 22.71 -23.34
N ALA A 169 -3.45 22.39 -22.51
CA ALA A 169 -3.57 21.37 -21.47
C ALA A 169 -3.32 21.96 -20.08
N SER A 170 -3.74 21.21 -19.09
CA SER A 170 -3.53 21.43 -17.67
C SER A 170 -3.09 20.13 -17.00
N VAL A 171 -2.57 20.24 -15.78
CA VAL A 171 -2.23 19.07 -14.95
C VAL A 171 -2.83 19.24 -13.56
N LEU A 172 -3.67 18.29 -13.15
CA LEU A 172 -4.11 18.14 -11.77
C LEU A 172 -3.34 17.01 -11.11
N LEU A 173 -2.65 17.31 -10.02
CA LEU A 173 -2.03 16.34 -9.12
C LEU A 173 -2.86 16.25 -7.85
N LEU A 174 -3.08 15.04 -7.37
CA LEU A 174 -3.77 14.75 -6.12
C LEU A 174 -2.82 13.94 -5.23
N SER A 175 -2.67 14.30 -3.96
CA SER A 175 -1.74 13.59 -3.07
C SER A 175 -2.21 13.53 -1.62
N GLY A 176 -1.92 12.40 -0.96
CA GLY A 176 -2.13 12.19 0.48
C GLY A 176 -0.85 12.43 1.25
N LYS A 177 -0.90 13.26 2.29
CA LYS A 177 0.29 13.53 3.13
C LYS A 177 0.68 12.34 4.02
N LEU A 178 -0.24 11.38 4.22
CA LEU A 178 0.01 10.14 4.93
C LEU A 178 0.11 8.93 4.00
N ASP A 179 0.31 9.11 2.69
CA ASP A 179 0.60 8.03 1.76
C ASP A 179 2.04 7.49 1.99
N PRO A 180 2.21 6.24 2.49
CA PRO A 180 3.53 5.66 2.72
C PRO A 180 4.18 5.10 1.44
N GLU A 181 3.42 4.90 0.36
CA GLU A 181 3.85 4.24 -0.88
C GLU A 181 4.27 5.27 -1.93
N THR A 182 3.48 6.34 -2.11
CA THR A 182 3.85 7.51 -2.92
C THR A 182 3.89 8.80 -2.10
N PRO A 183 4.95 9.00 -1.26
CA PRO A 183 5.02 10.14 -0.35
C PRO A 183 4.81 11.50 -1.04
N SER A 184 3.98 12.35 -0.43
CA SER A 184 3.55 13.66 -0.98
C SER A 184 4.69 14.56 -1.47
N LYS A 185 5.89 14.47 -0.87
CA LYS A 185 7.09 15.20 -1.35
C LYS A 185 7.41 14.94 -2.83
N TYR A 186 7.10 13.75 -3.35
CA TYR A 186 7.36 13.43 -4.75
C TYR A 186 6.30 14.03 -5.68
N ALA A 187 5.08 14.24 -5.20
CA ALA A 187 4.06 15.01 -5.93
C ALA A 187 4.45 16.50 -6.01
N GLU A 188 5.02 17.06 -4.94
CA GLU A 188 5.60 18.41 -4.94
C GLU A 188 6.76 18.51 -5.94
N TYR A 189 7.68 17.55 -5.93
CA TYR A 189 8.79 17.53 -6.89
C TYR A 189 8.31 17.39 -8.34
N LEU A 190 7.29 16.56 -8.59
CA LEU A 190 6.68 16.44 -9.91
C LEU A 190 6.03 17.77 -10.33
N LEU A 191 5.26 18.40 -9.44
CA LEU A 191 4.64 19.70 -9.70
C LEU A 191 5.71 20.71 -10.10
N ASP A 192 6.80 20.83 -9.34
CA ASP A 192 7.89 21.77 -9.61
C ASP A 192 8.61 21.46 -10.92
N ALA A 193 8.83 20.19 -11.22
CA ALA A 193 9.55 19.75 -12.42
C ALA A 193 8.78 20.00 -13.72
N LEU A 194 7.45 20.02 -13.72
CA LEU A 194 6.64 20.25 -14.92
C LEU A 194 6.86 21.65 -15.50
N ASP A 195 7.16 21.74 -16.81
CA ASP A 195 7.37 23.02 -17.48
C ASP A 195 6.03 23.60 -17.95
N GLY A 196 5.52 24.56 -17.20
CA GLY A 196 4.24 25.23 -17.44
C GLY A 196 3.56 25.67 -16.15
N SER A 197 2.70 26.68 -16.24
CA SER A 197 2.00 27.24 -15.08
C SER A 197 0.58 26.69 -14.89
N ASN A 198 0.00 26.04 -15.90
CA ASN A 198 -1.37 25.52 -15.84
C ASN A 198 -1.40 24.17 -15.13
N LYS A 199 -1.03 24.17 -13.85
CA LYS A 199 -0.91 22.98 -13.03
C LYS A 199 -1.32 23.29 -11.60
N GLU A 200 -1.87 22.29 -10.93
CA GLU A 200 -2.30 22.40 -9.56
C GLU A 200 -2.06 21.10 -8.80
N LEU A 201 -1.71 21.21 -7.52
CA LEU A 201 -1.61 20.11 -6.58
C LEU A 201 -2.64 20.33 -5.47
N VAL A 202 -3.57 19.40 -5.32
CA VAL A 202 -4.47 19.31 -4.17
C VAL A 202 -3.94 18.24 -3.23
N THR A 203 -3.78 18.59 -1.96
CA THR A 203 -3.26 17.68 -0.93
C THR A 203 -4.30 17.41 0.14
N PHE A 204 -4.36 16.18 0.61
CA PHE A 204 -5.19 15.73 1.73
C PHE A 204 -4.31 15.38 2.91
N ASP A 205 -4.56 15.99 4.07
CA ASP A 205 -3.67 15.87 5.23
C ASP A 205 -3.58 14.44 5.78
N TYR A 206 -4.65 13.66 5.66
CA TYR A 206 -4.77 12.35 6.30
C TYR A 206 -4.97 11.19 5.35
N ALA A 207 -5.12 11.44 4.04
CA ALA A 207 -5.35 10.39 3.07
C ALA A 207 -4.13 9.45 2.92
N THR A 208 -4.41 8.19 2.64
CA THR A 208 -3.43 7.13 2.40
C THR A 208 -3.13 6.99 0.90
N HIS A 209 -2.64 5.83 0.46
CA HIS A 209 -2.46 5.54 -0.96
C HIS A 209 -3.79 5.60 -1.72
N ASP A 210 -3.72 5.86 -3.03
CA ASP A 210 -4.88 5.98 -3.93
C ASP A 210 -5.93 7.02 -3.51
N ILE A 211 -5.64 8.29 -3.78
CA ILE A 211 -6.50 9.43 -3.36
C ILE A 211 -7.93 9.36 -3.89
N THR A 212 -8.14 8.73 -5.05
CA THR A 212 -9.48 8.51 -5.60
C THR A 212 -10.33 7.55 -4.75
N GLN A 213 -9.75 6.88 -3.77
CA GLN A 213 -10.43 5.97 -2.85
C GLN A 213 -10.24 6.38 -1.37
N SER A 214 -9.04 6.80 -0.97
CA SER A 214 -8.67 7.10 0.43
C SER A 214 -9.06 8.49 0.93
N THR A 215 -10.10 9.08 0.35
CA THR A 215 -10.65 10.39 0.77
C THR A 215 -12.16 10.33 1.03
N PRO A 216 -12.63 9.41 1.90
CA PRO A 216 -14.05 9.28 2.15
C PRO A 216 -14.62 10.53 2.85
N PHE A 217 -15.76 11.01 2.38
CA PHE A 217 -16.55 12.06 3.03
C PHE A 217 -18.05 11.75 2.92
N LYS A 218 -18.87 12.47 3.67
CA LYS A 218 -20.33 12.32 3.63
C LYS A 218 -20.95 13.32 2.68
N GLY A 219 -21.61 12.82 1.64
CA GLY A 219 -22.40 13.63 0.73
C GLY A 219 -23.64 14.23 1.39
N SER A 220 -24.24 15.23 0.74
CA SER A 220 -25.44 15.92 1.24
C SER A 220 -26.66 15.01 1.45
N ASP A 221 -26.72 13.88 0.76
CA ASP A 221 -27.74 12.84 0.89
C ASP A 221 -27.38 11.73 1.90
N GLY A 222 -26.23 11.85 2.57
CA GLY A 222 -25.71 10.89 3.54
C GLY A 222 -24.89 9.74 2.93
N SER A 223 -24.74 9.69 1.60
CA SER A 223 -23.88 8.71 0.94
C SER A 223 -22.40 8.90 1.31
N THR A 224 -21.62 7.81 1.32
CA THR A 224 -20.15 7.91 1.42
C THR A 224 -19.60 8.09 0.01
N LEU A 225 -18.92 9.20 -0.23
CA LEU A 225 -18.27 9.54 -1.50
C LEU A 225 -16.76 9.69 -1.29
N SER A 226 -15.99 9.78 -2.37
CA SER A 226 -14.54 10.02 -2.33
C SER A 226 -14.23 11.40 -2.90
N CYS A 227 -13.65 12.29 -2.11
CA CYS A 227 -13.37 13.67 -2.54
C CYS A 227 -12.35 13.72 -3.68
N GLY A 228 -11.34 12.84 -3.66
CA GLY A 228 -10.39 12.67 -4.75
C GLY A 228 -11.05 12.24 -6.06
N MET A 229 -12.07 11.38 -5.99
CA MET A 229 -12.87 11.02 -7.16
C MET A 229 -13.72 12.20 -7.65
N GLU A 230 -14.39 12.93 -6.74
CA GLU A 230 -15.18 14.11 -7.09
C GLU A 230 -14.31 15.20 -7.76
N LEU A 231 -13.09 15.42 -7.27
CA LEU A 231 -12.12 16.33 -7.90
C LEU A 231 -11.76 15.88 -9.32
N LEU A 232 -11.50 14.58 -9.52
CA LEU A 232 -11.21 14.02 -10.84
C LEU A 232 -12.41 14.18 -11.80
N VAL A 233 -13.62 13.87 -11.33
CA VAL A 233 -14.87 14.04 -12.09
C VAL A 233 -15.08 15.51 -12.47
N SER A 234 -14.89 16.43 -11.53
CA SER A 234 -14.98 17.86 -11.78
C SER A 234 -13.93 18.33 -12.80
N TYR A 235 -12.68 17.89 -12.66
CA TYR A 235 -11.60 18.24 -13.59
C TYR A 235 -11.93 17.80 -15.02
N VAL A 236 -12.34 16.55 -15.21
CA VAL A 236 -12.71 16.02 -16.53
C VAL A 236 -13.95 16.71 -17.08
N SER A 237 -14.99 16.91 -16.26
CA SER A 237 -16.24 17.53 -16.68
C SER A 237 -16.09 19.00 -17.09
N ASN A 238 -15.07 19.69 -16.55
CA ASN A 238 -14.70 21.05 -16.93
C ASN A 238 -13.60 21.09 -18.01
N ASN A 239 -13.38 20.00 -18.75
CA ASN A 239 -12.35 19.91 -19.82
C ASN A 239 -10.93 20.27 -19.34
N GLY A 240 -10.59 19.93 -18.11
CA GLY A 240 -9.31 20.24 -17.49
C GLY A 240 -9.16 21.68 -16.99
N ASP A 241 -10.21 22.50 -17.02
CA ASP A 241 -10.13 23.88 -16.52
C ASP A 241 -10.00 23.91 -14.98
N LEU A 242 -8.79 24.17 -14.49
CA LEU A 242 -8.44 24.19 -13.07
C LEU A 242 -9.16 25.31 -12.30
N GLU A 243 -9.51 26.42 -12.96
CA GLU A 243 -10.27 27.52 -12.33
C GLU A 243 -11.71 27.11 -12.03
N ARG A 244 -12.20 26.06 -12.69
CA ARG A 244 -13.55 25.51 -12.54
C ARG A 244 -13.60 24.23 -11.72
N LEU A 245 -12.50 23.85 -11.09
CA LEU A 245 -12.44 22.70 -10.20
C LEU A 245 -13.33 22.95 -8.97
N ASP A 246 -14.39 22.14 -8.82
CA ASP A 246 -15.21 22.12 -7.61
C ASP A 246 -14.43 21.44 -6.48
N ARG A 247 -14.19 22.19 -5.41
CA ARG A 247 -13.40 21.77 -4.24
C ARG A 247 -14.23 21.67 -2.98
N SER A 248 -15.55 21.78 -3.10
CA SER A 248 -16.46 21.81 -1.94
C SER A 248 -16.32 20.58 -1.04
N CYS A 249 -15.95 19.42 -1.58
CA CYS A 249 -15.73 18.21 -0.79
C CYS A 249 -14.54 18.29 0.17
N ILE A 250 -13.56 19.19 -0.07
CA ILE A 250 -12.37 19.31 0.80
C ILE A 250 -12.76 19.78 2.19
N ASP A 251 -13.72 20.71 2.28
CA ASP A 251 -14.19 21.26 3.56
C ASP A 251 -15.05 20.25 4.35
N GLU A 252 -15.53 19.19 3.70
CA GLU A 252 -16.33 18.11 4.30
C GLU A 252 -15.47 16.89 4.72
N MET A 253 -14.15 16.95 4.48
CA MET A 253 -13.25 15.88 4.86
C MET A 253 -13.21 15.69 6.38
N PRO A 254 -13.30 14.43 6.87
CA PRO A 254 -13.28 14.18 8.30
C PRO A 254 -11.93 14.48 8.93
N ASP A 255 -11.95 14.79 10.23
CA ASP A 255 -10.75 14.85 11.06
C ASP A 255 -10.03 13.48 11.11
N PHE A 256 -8.73 13.51 11.42
CA PHE A 256 -7.94 12.30 11.59
C PHE A 256 -8.53 11.38 12.67
N ASN A 257 -8.85 10.15 12.29
CA ASN A 257 -9.38 9.14 13.19
C ASN A 257 -8.77 7.77 12.89
N LEU A 258 -8.13 7.15 13.88
CA LEU A 258 -7.61 5.78 13.81
C LEU A 258 -8.48 4.75 14.53
N THR A 259 -9.71 5.13 14.90
CA THR A 259 -10.68 4.22 15.47
C THR A 259 -11.27 3.37 14.35
N ALA A 260 -11.06 2.06 14.41
CA ALA A 260 -11.70 1.13 13.48
C ALA A 260 -13.23 1.25 13.56
N PRO A 261 -13.94 1.38 12.42
CA PRO A 261 -15.40 1.36 12.37
C PRO A 261 -15.97 0.08 13.01
N ILE A 262 -17.10 0.19 13.72
CA ILE A 262 -17.65 -0.94 14.50
C ILE A 262 -18.03 -2.14 13.61
N ASP A 263 -18.52 -1.89 12.42
CA ASP A 263 -18.81 -2.90 11.40
C ASP A 263 -17.53 -3.65 10.97
N ALA A 264 -16.42 -2.93 10.83
CA ALA A 264 -15.13 -3.53 10.56
C ALA A 264 -14.59 -4.32 11.77
N VAL A 265 -14.75 -3.81 12.99
CA VAL A 265 -14.37 -4.53 14.22
C VAL A 265 -15.16 -5.83 14.36
N GLN A 266 -16.48 -5.78 14.16
CA GLN A 266 -17.34 -6.96 14.21
C GLN A 266 -16.99 -7.93 13.08
N GLY A 267 -16.78 -7.45 11.85
CA GLY A 267 -16.50 -8.30 10.70
C GLY A 267 -15.14 -9.01 10.77
N TYR A 268 -14.08 -8.30 11.17
CA TYR A 268 -12.71 -8.82 11.15
C TYR A 268 -12.27 -9.40 12.49
N PHE A 269 -12.57 -8.73 13.61
CA PHE A 269 -12.17 -9.18 14.95
C PHE A 269 -13.26 -10.01 15.63
N SER A 270 -14.47 -10.12 15.05
CA SER A 270 -15.59 -10.89 15.63
C SER A 270 -15.88 -10.49 17.07
N THR A 271 -15.84 -9.20 17.37
CA THR A 271 -16.05 -8.64 18.70
C THR A 271 -16.69 -7.25 18.60
N ASP A 272 -17.22 -6.73 19.72
CA ASP A 272 -17.85 -5.40 19.78
C ASP A 272 -16.84 -4.30 20.19
N GLU A 273 -15.61 -4.65 20.53
CA GLU A 273 -14.56 -3.71 20.96
C GLU A 273 -13.17 -4.21 20.52
N ALA A 274 -12.42 -3.37 19.81
CA ALA A 274 -11.24 -3.82 19.07
C ALA A 274 -10.06 -4.25 19.96
N TYR A 275 -9.92 -3.71 21.16
CA TYR A 275 -8.75 -3.92 22.03
C TYR A 275 -8.97 -5.02 23.08
N ASP A 276 -10.01 -4.90 23.88
CA ASP A 276 -10.32 -5.77 25.03
C ASP A 276 -11.61 -6.60 24.81
N GLY A 277 -12.30 -6.41 23.68
CA GLY A 277 -13.49 -7.18 23.36
C GLY A 277 -13.25 -8.69 23.33
N VAL A 278 -14.31 -9.44 23.68
CA VAL A 278 -14.28 -10.90 23.73
C VAL A 278 -14.73 -11.47 22.39
N TYR A 279 -14.08 -12.55 21.95
CA TYR A 279 -14.47 -13.25 20.72
C TYR A 279 -15.94 -13.69 20.78
N ASN A 280 -16.68 -13.40 19.72
CA ASN A 280 -18.08 -13.75 19.55
C ASN A 280 -18.33 -14.22 18.11
N ALA A 281 -18.40 -15.54 17.93
CA ALA A 281 -18.68 -16.18 16.65
C ALA A 281 -20.04 -15.83 16.02
N ARG A 282 -20.90 -15.05 16.69
CA ARG A 282 -22.13 -14.52 16.08
C ARG A 282 -21.90 -13.23 15.29
N LEU A 283 -20.75 -12.58 15.50
CA LEU A 283 -20.35 -11.35 14.82
C LEU A 283 -19.47 -11.62 13.60
N SER A 284 -18.83 -12.79 13.54
CA SER A 284 -18.11 -13.22 12.34
C SER A 284 -19.08 -13.21 11.17
N GLN A 285 -18.74 -12.49 10.10
CA GLN A 285 -19.59 -12.46 8.92
C GLN A 285 -19.80 -13.88 8.38
N GLY A 286 -21.06 -14.33 8.42
CA GLY A 286 -21.52 -15.39 7.52
C GLY A 286 -21.74 -14.77 6.15
N GLU A 287 -20.96 -15.21 5.16
CA GLU A 287 -21.32 -15.33 3.74
C GLU A 287 -22.20 -14.25 3.06
N ASP A 288 -22.09 -12.95 3.35
CA ASP A 288 -22.81 -11.94 2.54
C ASP A 288 -22.08 -10.59 2.51
N VAL A 289 -20.99 -10.51 1.73
CA VAL A 289 -20.61 -9.29 1.02
C VAL A 289 -20.15 -9.71 -0.38
N SER A 290 -21.08 -9.66 -1.32
CA SER A 290 -20.85 -9.74 -2.78
C SER A 290 -20.58 -8.36 -3.37
#